data_AF-A0A358M9P3-F1
#
_entry.id   AF-A0A358M9P3-F1
#
_cell.length_a   1.000
_cell.length_b   1.000
_cell.length_c   1.000
_cell.angle_alpha   90.00
_cell.angle_beta   90.00
_cell.angle_gamma   90.00
#
_symmetry.space_group_name_H-M   'P 1'
#
loop_
_entity.id
_entity.type
_entity.pdbx_description
1 polymer ?
#
loop_
_entity_poly.entity_id
_entity_poly.type
_entity_poly.pdbx_seq_one_letter_code
_entity_poly.pdbx_strand_id
1 'polypeptide(L)' 'MYAIGNDHTAVALKQIIKEHLEAKGIEVRDFGTDSTTASNYAAKA' A
#
# COMPACT_ATOMS: atom_id res chain seq x y z
N MET A 1 -10.04 11.14 -2.16
CA MET A 1 -9.19 10.48 -1.17
C MET A 1 -9.33 8.98 -1.33
N TYR A 2 -8.25 8.27 -1.69
CA TYR A 2 -8.24 6.81 -1.86
C TYR A 2 -7.45 6.14 -0.74
N ALA A 3 -7.90 4.96 -0.31
CA ALA A 3 -7.19 4.10 0.62
C ALA A 3 -6.47 2.99 -0.15
N ILE A 4 -5.18 2.79 0.10
CA ILE A 4 -4.40 1.69 -0.50
C ILE A 4 -3.85 0.78 0.59
N GLY A 5 -3.80 -0.53 0.32
CA GLY A 5 -3.27 -1.53 1.23
C GLY A 5 -2.59 -2.65 0.45
N ASN A 6 -1.48 -3.15 0.98
CA ASN A 6 -0.69 -4.22 0.38
C ASN A 6 -0.23 -5.21 1.45
N ASP A 7 0.03 -6.45 1.03
CA ASP A 7 0.78 -7.43 1.81
C ASP A 7 2.29 -7.37 1.44
N HIS A 8 3.14 -8.08 2.17
CA HIS A 8 4.61 -8.05 2.12
C HIS A 8 5.23 -8.24 0.73
N THR A 9 4.52 -8.89 -0.21
CA THR A 9 4.97 -9.12 -1.59
C THR A 9 4.77 -7.91 -2.51
N ALA A 10 3.84 -7.00 -2.18
CA ALA A 10 3.39 -5.93 -3.07
C ALA A 10 3.83 -4.52 -2.62
N VAL A 11 4.83 -4.43 -1.72
CA VAL A 11 5.38 -3.16 -1.21
C VAL A 11 5.89 -2.28 -2.35
N ALA A 12 6.65 -2.85 -3.29
CA ALA A 12 7.23 -2.09 -4.41
C ALA A 12 6.15 -1.55 -5.37
N LEU A 13 5.13 -2.36 -5.68
CA LEU A 13 4.04 -1.93 -6.55
C LEU A 13 3.17 -0.85 -5.87
N LYS A 14 2.95 -0.96 -4.56
CA LYS A 14 2.23 0.06 -3.79
C LYS A 14 2.88 1.43 -3.94
N GLN A 15 4.21 1.52 -3.79
CA GLN A 15 4.91 2.80 -3.89
C GLN A 15 4.74 3.42 -5.29
N ILE A 16 4.87 2.63 -6.36
CA ILE A 16 4.65 3.09 -7.74
C ILE A 16 3.22 3.63 -7.93
N ILE A 17 2.21 2.93 -7.42
CA ILE A 17 0.81 3.34 -7.53
C ILE A 17 0.55 4.60 -6.71
N LYS A 18 1.12 4.69 -5.50
CA LYS A 18 1.01 5.87 -4.63
C LYS A 18 1.60 7.11 -5.32
N GLU A 19 2.82 7.02 -5.83
CA GLU A 19 3.47 8.11 -6.58
C GLU A 19 2.66 8.53 -7.80
N HIS A 20 2.10 7.58 -8.55
CA HIS A 20 1.27 7.88 -9.72
C HIS A 20 -0.05 8.60 -9.35
N LEU A 21 -0.65 8.25 -8.21
CA LEU A 21 -1.86 8.91 -7.72
C LEU A 21 -1.55 10.30 -7.15
N GLU A 22 -0.47 10.43 -6.38
CA GLU A 22 -0.01 11.73 -5.85
C GLU A 22 0.39 12.70 -6.96
N ALA A 23 1.06 12.23 -8.02
CA ALA A 23 1.39 13.02 -9.21
C ALA A 23 0.16 13.56 -9.95
N LYS A 24 -1.01 12.92 -9.78
CA LYS A 24 -2.30 13.37 -10.31
C LYS A 24 -3.05 14.33 -9.39
N GLY A 25 -2.45 14.72 -8.26
CA GLY A 25 -3.09 15.56 -7.24
C GLY A 25 -4.14 14.81 -6.41
N ILE A 26 -4.10 13.48 -6.41
CA ILE A 26 -5.06 12.65 -5.69
C ILE A 26 -4.48 12.30 -4.32
N GLU A 27 -5.20 12.69 -3.26
CA GLU A 27 -4.82 12.34 -1.90
C GLU A 27 -4.99 10.83 -1.65
N VAL A 28 -3.91 10.18 -1.23
CA VAL A 28 -3.85 8.73 -0.94
C VAL A 28 -3.47 8.49 0.51
N ARG A 29 -4.27 7.67 1.21
CA ARG A 29 -3.98 7.21 2.57
C ARG A 29 -3.54 5.75 2.52
N ASP A 30 -2.32 5.49 2.96
CA ASP A 30 -1.71 4.17 2.99
C ASP A 30 -2.07 3.44 4.29
N PHE A 31 -2.67 2.26 4.16
CA PHE A 31 -3.04 1.36 5.25
C PHE A 31 -2.31 0.00 5.14
N GLY A 32 -1.37 -0.12 4.20
CA GLY A 32 -0.63 -1.35 3.94
C GLY A 32 0.61 -1.53 4.81
N THR A 33 1.26 -2.70 4.69
CA THR A 33 2.55 -2.93 5.36
C THR A 33 3.69 -2.28 4.57
N ASP A 34 4.57 -1.55 5.26
CA ASP A 34 5.85 -1.08 4.72
C ASP A 34 6.98 -2.09 4.96
N SER A 35 6.63 -3.27 5.47
CA SER A 35 7.58 -4.33 5.80
C SER A 35 7.48 -5.48 4.82
N THR A 36 8.62 -5.92 4.28
CA THR A 36 8.78 -7.15 3.50
C THR A 36 8.92 -8.39 4.38
N THR A 37 8.88 -8.22 5.71
CA THR A 37 8.90 -9.33 6.67
C THR A 37 7.60 -10.12 6.54
N ALA A 38 7.71 -11.45 6.41
CA ALA A 38 6.57 -12.33 6.20
C ALA A 38 5.46 -12.07 7.23
N SER A 39 4.28 -11.71 6.75
CA SER A 39 3.09 -11.51 7.58
C SER A 39 1.96 -12.36 7.03
N ASN A 40 1.17 -12.95 7.92
CA ASN A 40 0.05 -13.81 7.55
C ASN A 40 -1.19 -12.94 7.27
N TYR A 41 -1.72 -13.07 6.06
CA TYR A 41 -2.90 -12.34 5.56
C TYR A 41 -4.18 -12.52 6.40
N ALA A 42 -4.29 -13.58 7.21
CA ALA A 42 -5.50 -13.91 7.97
C ALA A 42 -5.65 -13.18 9.33
N ALA A 43 -4.69 -12.35 9.75
CA ALA A 43 -4.71 -11.75 11.10
C ALA A 43 -5.38 -10.37 11.18
N LYS A 44 -6.00 -9.87 10.10
CA LYS A 44 -6.68 -8.56 10.08
C LYS A 44 -8.12 -8.68 9.54
N ALA A 45 -8.93 -9.47 10.22
CA ALA A 45 -10.39 -9.43 10.12
C ALA A 45 -10.98 -8.43 11.13
#